data_AF-A0A1S3KXF5-F1
#
_entry.id   AF-A0A1S3KXF5-F1
#
_cell.length_a   1.000
_cell.length_b   1.000
_cell.length_c   1.000
_cell.angle_alpha   90.00
_cell.angle_beta   90.00
_cell.angle_gamma   90.00
#
_symmetry.space_group_name_H-M   'P 1'
#
loop_
_entity.id
_entity.type
_entity.pdbx_description
1 polymer ?
#
loop_
_entity_poly.entity_id
_entity_poly.type
_entity_poly.pdbx_seq_one_letter_code
_entity_poly.pdbx_strand_id
1 'polypeptide(L)'
;MQTQACVFMGMSDGLVAVYSLMDDMPVEGETYLCSHTLNTTMFGMEDSDPRQRPYPVRSMVLVHSGSQLWYSHGPGLLVIDCRTLQAVRRLDPYDPPSSIQALASSPCLWGDEAVWTLDDHTNTLQMYHAATYQLCATYSCGDANPLRDVFTVQRPAGVTMATSPDLDSKRKSLDEEEEEECPNGKVTLIYSEEAGTQIIQHQDSLTDYCSMSSDSTPSVGFDRSGPLSEPLGLDRSSSCALSSLASSSSLPFSNEEEERPQDHPDDPDPVVNSDPTTTFTTTPPHLQALTVLAVNGTLWIPRSGGDVMVIEVQRQTGQLRGRVIAVLCPPGTSSYGTLEEAALVAKDTVVCGFRNENRAWCLCVWRGWGPRELDVFYQSYEELGRLETSMRKRR
;
A
#
# COMPACT_ATOMS: atom_id res chain seq x y z
N MET A 1 7.48 27.79 -11.24
CA MET A 1 6.80 26.96 -12.27
C MET A 1 5.92 25.98 -11.53
N GLN A 2 4.61 26.10 -11.70
CA GLN A 2 3.62 25.28 -11.02
C GLN A 2 3.64 23.90 -11.70
N THR A 3 3.88 22.85 -10.92
CA THR A 3 3.79 21.47 -11.41
C THR A 3 2.34 21.25 -11.87
N GLN A 4 2.13 20.97 -13.16
CA GLN A 4 0.80 20.59 -13.64
C GLN A 4 0.40 19.29 -12.94
N ALA A 5 -0.81 19.25 -12.40
CA ALA A 5 -1.35 18.03 -11.82
C ALA A 5 -1.63 17.03 -12.94
N CYS A 6 -1.41 15.74 -12.68
CA CYS A 6 -1.59 14.66 -13.65
C CYS A 6 -2.38 13.51 -13.02
N VAL A 7 -3.14 12.80 -13.85
CA VAL A 7 -3.76 11.50 -13.52
C VAL A 7 -3.03 10.40 -14.29
N PHE A 8 -2.72 9.32 -13.57
CA PHE A 8 -2.09 8.13 -14.12
C PHE A 8 -3.09 6.98 -14.13
N MET A 9 -3.14 6.23 -15.22
CA MET A 9 -4.02 5.08 -15.37
C MET A 9 -3.22 3.87 -15.87
N GLY A 10 -3.21 2.81 -15.08
CA GLY A 10 -2.55 1.56 -15.43
C GLY A 10 -3.46 0.70 -16.30
N MET A 11 -2.89 0.07 -17.33
CA MET A 11 -3.62 -0.74 -18.29
C MET A 11 -3.25 -2.22 -18.18
N SER A 12 -4.14 -3.09 -18.67
CA SER A 12 -3.98 -4.54 -18.59
C SER A 12 -2.85 -5.10 -19.47
N ASP A 13 -2.37 -4.31 -20.42
CA ASP A 13 -1.29 -4.63 -21.35
C ASP A 13 0.08 -4.09 -20.90
N GLY A 14 0.16 -3.44 -19.74
CA GLY A 14 1.40 -2.90 -19.19
C GLY A 14 1.69 -1.45 -19.58
N LEU A 15 0.77 -0.77 -20.25
CA LEU A 15 0.85 0.67 -20.50
C LEU A 15 0.39 1.50 -19.28
N VAL A 16 0.95 2.70 -19.15
CA VAL A 16 0.43 3.73 -18.26
C VAL A 16 0.01 4.95 -19.09
N ALA A 17 -1.28 5.29 -19.07
CA ALA A 17 -1.78 6.51 -19.67
C ALA A 17 -1.65 7.68 -18.68
N VAL A 18 -1.22 8.83 -19.18
CA VAL A 18 -1.00 10.06 -18.41
C VAL A 18 -1.86 11.17 -18.98
N TYR A 19 -2.70 11.75 -18.14
CA TYR A 19 -3.57 12.87 -18.47
C TYR A 19 -3.15 14.10 -17.65
N SER A 20 -2.90 15.22 -18.31
CA SER A 20 -2.73 16.50 -17.61
C SER A 20 -4.08 17.01 -17.12
N LEU A 21 -4.10 17.63 -15.95
CA LEU A 21 -5.28 18.24 -15.36
C LEU A 21 -5.27 19.76 -15.54
N MET A 22 -6.44 20.31 -15.83
CA MET A 22 -6.76 21.73 -15.75
C MET A 22 -8.07 21.85 -14.97
N ASP A 23 -8.07 22.62 -13.87
CA ASP A 23 -9.22 22.74 -12.96
C ASP A 23 -9.79 21.37 -12.53
N ASP A 24 -8.90 20.46 -12.13
CA ASP A 24 -9.20 19.07 -11.72
C ASP A 24 -9.88 18.18 -12.77
N MET A 25 -9.91 18.63 -14.03
CA MET A 25 -10.46 17.88 -15.16
C MET A 25 -9.34 17.48 -16.14
N PRO A 26 -9.35 16.23 -16.67
CA PRO A 26 -8.39 15.81 -17.67
C PRO A 26 -8.58 16.61 -18.95
N VAL A 27 -7.47 17.18 -19.45
CA VAL A 27 -7.43 17.91 -20.72
C VAL A 27 -7.36 16.90 -21.87
N GLU A 28 -7.82 17.31 -23.05
CA GLU A 28 -7.69 16.51 -24.26
C GLU A 28 -6.22 16.27 -24.60
N GLY A 29 -5.88 15.00 -24.86
CA GLY A 29 -4.52 14.55 -25.15
C GLY A 29 -3.91 13.74 -24.01
N GLU A 30 -3.55 12.50 -24.32
CA GLU A 30 -2.90 11.59 -23.40
C GLU A 30 -1.47 11.23 -23.83
N THR A 31 -0.62 10.97 -22.86
CA THR A 31 0.73 10.41 -23.09
C THR A 31 0.77 8.99 -22.58
N TYR A 32 1.32 8.06 -23.37
CA TYR A 32 1.48 6.67 -22.97
C TYR A 32 2.92 6.36 -22.60
N LEU A 33 3.10 5.71 -21.45
CA LEU A 33 4.35 5.10 -21.03
C LEU A 33 4.28 3.61 -21.30
N CYS A 34 5.17 3.12 -22.15
CA CYS A 34 5.28 1.70 -22.46
C CYS A 34 6.38 1.06 -21.63
N SER A 35 6.00 0.25 -20.64
CA SER A 35 6.95 -0.46 -19.77
C SER A 35 8.00 -1.25 -20.56
N HIS A 36 7.56 -1.93 -21.62
CA HIS A 36 8.44 -2.70 -22.50
C HIS A 36 9.48 -1.80 -23.18
N THR A 37 9.05 -0.70 -23.79
CA THR A 37 9.95 0.28 -24.42
C THR A 37 10.93 0.86 -23.40
N LEU A 38 10.46 1.28 -22.22
CA LEU A 38 11.33 1.82 -21.17
C LEU A 38 12.39 0.81 -20.72
N ASN A 39 11.99 -0.45 -20.50
CA ASN A 39 12.91 -1.53 -20.13
C ASN A 39 14.00 -1.74 -21.20
N THR A 40 13.62 -1.77 -22.48
CA THR A 40 14.57 -2.00 -23.57
C THR A 40 15.49 -0.80 -23.78
N THR A 41 14.93 0.42 -23.84
CA THR A 41 15.71 1.62 -24.22
C THR A 41 16.46 2.26 -23.06
N MET A 42 15.91 2.25 -21.84
CA MET A 42 16.50 2.91 -20.66
C MET A 42 17.30 1.95 -19.80
N PHE A 43 16.89 0.69 -19.73
CA PHE A 43 17.48 -0.31 -18.83
C PHE A 43 18.18 -1.47 -19.55
N GLY A 44 18.21 -1.46 -20.89
CA GLY A 44 18.98 -2.42 -21.70
C GLY A 44 18.48 -3.86 -21.59
N MET A 45 17.20 -4.07 -21.28
CA MET A 45 16.62 -5.40 -21.17
C MET A 45 16.28 -5.98 -22.54
N GLU A 46 16.71 -7.21 -22.80
CA GLU A 46 16.40 -7.93 -24.04
C GLU A 46 14.93 -8.33 -24.12
N ASP A 47 14.36 -8.34 -25.33
CA ASP A 47 12.96 -8.73 -25.57
C ASP A 47 12.64 -10.16 -25.12
N SER A 48 13.66 -11.02 -25.02
CA SER A 48 13.52 -12.41 -24.57
C SER A 48 13.40 -12.56 -23.05
N ASP A 49 13.72 -11.51 -22.29
CA ASP A 49 13.71 -11.52 -20.83
C ASP A 49 12.28 -11.76 -20.31
N PRO A 50 12.03 -12.74 -19.41
CA PRO A 50 10.70 -13.01 -18.88
C PRO A 50 10.03 -11.81 -18.17
N ARG A 51 10.84 -10.83 -17.74
CA ARG A 51 10.37 -9.57 -17.13
C ARG A 51 9.83 -8.57 -18.16
N GLN A 52 10.04 -8.81 -19.47
CA GLN A 52 9.49 -8.02 -20.58
C GLN A 52 8.12 -8.48 -21.06
N ARG A 53 7.55 -9.54 -20.46
CA ARG A 53 6.18 -9.97 -20.78
C ARG A 53 5.18 -8.83 -20.51
N PRO A 54 4.05 -8.79 -21.23
CA PRO A 54 3.05 -7.72 -21.11
C PRO A 54 2.24 -7.90 -19.83
N TYR A 55 2.84 -7.59 -18.68
CA TYR A 55 2.18 -7.69 -17.39
C TYR A 55 1.22 -6.50 -17.18
N PRO A 56 0.01 -6.73 -16.64
CA PRO A 56 -0.89 -5.63 -16.30
C PRO A 56 -0.28 -4.74 -15.22
N VAL A 57 -0.54 -3.43 -15.32
CA VAL A 57 -0.25 -2.49 -14.24
C VAL A 57 -1.31 -2.67 -13.16
N ARG A 58 -1.01 -3.48 -12.14
CA ARG A 58 -1.97 -3.84 -11.08
C ARG A 58 -2.09 -2.79 -9.98
N SER A 59 -1.00 -2.11 -9.68
CA SER A 59 -0.95 -1.16 -8.57
C SER A 59 0.05 -0.05 -8.88
N MET A 60 -0.22 1.13 -8.35
CA MET A 60 0.66 2.28 -8.44
C MET A 60 0.56 3.14 -7.19
N VAL A 61 1.61 3.87 -6.89
CA VAL A 61 1.67 4.80 -5.77
C VAL A 61 2.49 6.02 -6.14
N LEU A 62 1.99 7.19 -5.73
CA LEU A 62 2.72 8.45 -5.82
C LEU A 62 3.53 8.64 -4.53
N VAL A 63 4.80 9.01 -4.68
CA VAL A 63 5.69 9.30 -3.56
C VAL A 63 6.30 10.69 -3.67
N HIS A 64 6.91 11.16 -2.59
CA HIS A 64 7.57 12.47 -2.49
C HIS A 64 6.65 13.60 -2.93
N SER A 65 5.45 13.64 -2.34
CA SER A 65 4.41 14.63 -2.66
C SER A 65 4.00 14.62 -4.16
N GLY A 66 4.03 13.45 -4.80
CA GLY A 66 3.63 13.26 -6.19
C GLY A 66 4.69 13.59 -7.23
N SER A 67 5.95 13.80 -6.82
CA SER A 67 7.05 14.02 -7.76
C SER A 67 7.51 12.75 -8.48
N GLN A 68 7.25 11.57 -7.90
CA GLN A 68 7.52 10.29 -8.53
C GLN A 68 6.30 9.36 -8.50
N LEU A 69 6.15 8.59 -9.58
CA LEU A 69 5.19 7.49 -9.70
C LEU A 69 5.95 6.17 -9.67
N TRP A 70 5.52 5.27 -8.78
CA TRP A 70 5.99 3.89 -8.70
C TRP A 70 4.84 2.98 -9.12
N TYR A 71 5.04 2.13 -10.12
CA TYR A 71 3.99 1.22 -10.59
C TYR A 71 4.50 -0.18 -10.89
N SER A 72 3.61 -1.17 -10.75
CA SER A 72 3.95 -2.57 -10.97
C SER A 72 4.01 -2.94 -12.45
N HIS A 73 4.96 -3.83 -12.77
CA HIS A 73 5.08 -4.48 -14.08
C HIS A 73 5.54 -5.93 -13.87
N GLY A 74 4.58 -6.79 -13.54
CA GLY A 74 4.84 -8.19 -13.19
C GLY A 74 5.69 -8.28 -11.92
N PRO A 75 6.83 -8.99 -11.95
CA PRO A 75 7.70 -9.10 -10.78
C PRO A 75 8.51 -7.81 -10.50
N GLY A 76 8.51 -6.87 -11.46
CA GLY A 76 9.27 -5.62 -11.39
C GLY A 76 8.44 -4.41 -11.00
N LEU A 77 9.14 -3.34 -10.61
CA LEU A 77 8.58 -2.03 -10.32
C LEU A 77 9.32 -0.97 -11.14
N LEU A 78 8.56 -0.07 -11.77
CA LEU A 78 9.09 1.06 -12.54
C LEU A 78 8.84 2.37 -11.80
N VAL A 79 9.88 3.20 -11.75
CA VAL A 79 9.87 4.53 -11.12
C VAL A 79 9.97 5.59 -12.21
N ILE A 80 9.00 6.49 -12.25
CA ILE A 80 8.89 7.57 -13.23
C ILE A 80 8.92 8.92 -12.52
N ASP A 81 9.65 9.87 -13.09
CA ASP A 81 9.57 11.27 -12.69
C ASP A 81 8.29 11.89 -13.27
N CYS A 82 7.37 12.35 -12.41
CA CYS A 82 6.04 12.80 -12.84
C CYS A 82 6.09 14.08 -13.69
N ARG A 83 7.17 14.86 -13.61
CA ARG A 83 7.31 16.13 -14.35
C ARG A 83 7.80 15.93 -15.77
N THR A 84 8.77 15.04 -15.95
CA THR A 84 9.44 14.76 -17.23
C THR A 84 8.90 13.51 -17.92
N LEU A 85 8.14 12.69 -17.19
CA LEU A 85 7.64 11.38 -17.60
C LEU A 85 8.76 10.42 -18.02
N GLN A 86 9.98 10.64 -17.52
CA GLN A 86 11.13 9.79 -17.79
C GLN A 86 11.25 8.69 -16.74
N ALA A 87 11.70 7.52 -17.18
CA ALA A 87 12.05 6.42 -16.28
C ALA A 87 13.31 6.79 -15.47
N VAL A 88 13.18 6.77 -14.15
CA VAL A 88 14.26 7.05 -13.19
C VAL A 88 14.97 5.76 -12.82
N ARG A 89 14.20 4.70 -12.56
CA ARG A 89 14.73 3.42 -12.10
C ARG A 89 13.77 2.27 -12.38
N ARG A 90 14.35 1.09 -12.57
CA ARG A 90 13.67 -0.20 -12.45
C ARG A 90 14.16 -0.91 -11.20
N LEU A 91 13.24 -1.47 -10.43
CA LEU A 91 13.51 -2.37 -9.31
C LEU A 91 12.95 -3.74 -9.64
N ASP A 92 13.65 -4.79 -9.22
CA ASP A 92 13.23 -6.18 -9.38
C ASP A 92 13.08 -6.81 -7.99
N PRO A 93 11.97 -6.52 -7.26
CA PRO A 93 11.74 -7.06 -5.92
C PRO A 93 11.53 -8.58 -5.91
N TYR A 94 11.01 -9.12 -7.00
CA TYR A 94 10.68 -10.54 -7.13
C TYR A 94 11.18 -11.11 -8.45
N ASP A 95 11.13 -12.44 -8.57
CA ASP A 95 11.48 -13.18 -9.78
C ASP A 95 10.24 -13.81 -10.40
N PRO A 96 10.15 -13.91 -11.75
CA PRO A 96 9.10 -14.68 -12.42
C PRO A 96 8.97 -16.10 -11.82
N PRO A 97 7.75 -16.63 -11.61
CA PRO A 97 6.46 -16.18 -12.14
C PRO A 97 5.72 -15.13 -11.29
N SER A 98 6.37 -14.57 -10.27
CA SER A 98 5.81 -13.60 -9.32
C SER A 98 5.26 -12.34 -9.99
N SER A 99 4.25 -11.72 -9.38
CA SER A 99 3.74 -10.41 -9.77
C SER A 99 3.38 -9.57 -8.56
N ILE A 100 3.81 -8.31 -8.57
CA ILE A 100 3.41 -7.34 -7.56
C ILE A 100 1.90 -7.15 -7.64
N GLN A 101 1.20 -7.52 -6.57
CA GLN A 101 -0.25 -7.42 -6.45
C GLN A 101 -0.68 -6.07 -5.91
N ALA A 102 0.06 -5.53 -4.94
CA ALA A 102 -0.28 -4.28 -4.27
C ALA A 102 0.95 -3.45 -3.91
N LEU A 103 0.75 -2.14 -3.90
CA LEU A 103 1.71 -1.13 -3.48
C LEU A 103 1.07 -0.22 -2.43
N ALA A 104 1.85 0.19 -1.44
CA ALA A 104 1.47 1.25 -0.51
C ALA A 104 2.68 2.13 -0.21
N SER A 105 2.44 3.40 0.12
CA SER A 105 3.47 4.26 0.68
C SER A 105 3.14 4.62 2.12
N SER A 106 4.18 4.81 2.92
CA SER A 106 4.04 5.21 4.32
C SER A 106 5.20 6.12 4.72
N PRO A 107 5.00 7.05 5.66
CA PRO A 107 6.10 7.77 6.27
C PRO A 107 7.13 6.81 6.89
N CYS A 108 8.41 7.13 6.75
CA CYS A 108 9.49 6.35 7.33
C CYS A 108 10.05 7.02 8.59
N LEU A 109 10.41 6.23 9.60
CA LEU A 109 10.92 6.72 10.89
C LEU A 109 12.27 7.45 10.82
N TRP A 110 12.93 7.46 9.65
CA TRP A 110 14.17 8.22 9.41
C TRP A 110 14.01 9.39 8.44
N GLY A 111 12.79 9.92 8.28
CA GLY A 111 12.55 11.24 7.70
C GLY A 111 12.27 11.31 6.21
N ASP A 112 11.99 10.18 5.56
CA ASP A 112 11.57 10.09 4.16
C ASP A 112 10.31 9.22 4.05
N GLU A 113 9.96 8.78 2.85
CA GLU A 113 8.88 7.84 2.55
C GLU A 113 9.41 6.41 2.33
N ALA A 114 8.61 5.42 2.70
CA ALA A 114 8.83 4.02 2.40
C ALA A 114 7.76 3.53 1.41
N VAL A 115 8.17 2.70 0.46
CA VAL A 115 7.27 2.01 -0.47
C VAL A 115 7.25 0.54 -0.13
N TRP A 116 6.05 -0.02 -0.03
CA TRP A 116 5.81 -1.41 0.28
C TRP A 116 5.30 -2.13 -0.95
N THR A 117 5.89 -3.27 -1.27
CA THR A 117 5.47 -4.13 -2.38
C THR A 117 4.99 -5.46 -1.81
N LEU A 118 3.86 -5.96 -2.30
CA LEU A 118 3.33 -7.28 -1.94
C LEU A 118 3.28 -8.18 -3.17
N ASP A 119 3.82 -9.39 -3.02
CA ASP A 119 3.85 -10.39 -4.08
C ASP A 119 2.65 -11.36 -4.04
N ASP A 120 2.13 -11.71 -5.21
CA ASP A 120 1.04 -12.68 -5.33
C ASP A 120 1.49 -14.15 -5.20
N HIS A 121 2.76 -14.46 -5.48
CA HIS A 121 3.22 -15.84 -5.56
C HIS A 121 3.88 -16.33 -4.27
N THR A 122 4.89 -15.60 -3.81
CA THR A 122 5.65 -15.88 -2.59
C THR A 122 4.94 -15.39 -1.33
N ASN A 123 3.90 -14.56 -1.47
CA ASN A 123 3.18 -13.92 -0.36
C ASN A 123 4.12 -13.12 0.56
N THR A 124 5.14 -12.49 -0.03
CA THR A 124 6.14 -11.70 0.69
C THR A 124 5.92 -10.21 0.50
N LEU A 125 6.05 -9.47 1.60
CA LEU A 125 6.04 -8.02 1.66
C LEU A 125 7.48 -7.51 1.70
N GLN A 126 7.84 -6.57 0.83
CA GLN A 126 9.14 -5.91 0.86
C GLN A 126 8.99 -4.40 1.09
N MET A 127 9.92 -3.81 1.86
CA MET A 127 9.98 -2.38 2.13
C MET A 127 11.17 -1.76 1.40
N TYR A 128 10.93 -0.73 0.62
CA TYR A 128 11.96 0.09 -0.03
C TYR A 128 11.99 1.49 0.55
N HIS A 129 13.18 2.05 0.68
CA HIS A 129 13.33 3.48 0.94
C HIS A 129 13.17 4.28 -0.35
N ALA A 130 12.24 5.24 -0.37
CA ALA A 130 11.84 5.89 -1.60
C ALA A 130 12.99 6.70 -2.24
N ALA A 131 13.77 7.48 -1.48
CA ALA A 131 14.82 8.31 -2.09
C ALA A 131 16.05 7.53 -2.58
N THR A 132 16.41 6.42 -1.92
CA THR A 132 17.63 5.66 -2.26
C THR A 132 17.34 4.38 -3.04
N TYR A 133 16.07 3.98 -3.13
CA TYR A 133 15.60 2.75 -3.77
C TYR A 133 16.20 1.46 -3.17
N GLN A 134 16.73 1.54 -1.94
CA GLN A 134 17.32 0.40 -1.27
C GLN A 134 16.24 -0.43 -0.58
N LEU A 135 16.36 -1.75 -0.69
CA LEU A 135 15.56 -2.70 0.08
C LEU A 135 15.95 -2.58 1.56
N CYS A 136 14.95 -2.40 2.41
CA CYS A 136 15.12 -2.20 3.84
C CYS A 136 14.57 -3.36 4.66
N ALA A 137 13.54 -4.06 4.20
CA ALA A 137 12.96 -5.17 4.95
C ALA A 137 12.20 -6.13 4.05
N THR A 138 12.08 -7.38 4.51
CA THR A 138 11.26 -8.43 3.89
C THR A 138 10.49 -9.15 4.98
N TYR A 139 9.20 -9.45 4.73
CA TYR A 139 8.30 -10.12 5.65
C TYR A 139 7.44 -11.16 4.91
N SER A 140 7.22 -12.33 5.50
CA SER A 140 6.33 -13.36 4.94
C SER A 140 4.94 -13.24 5.54
N CYS A 141 3.92 -13.07 4.71
CA CYS A 141 2.54 -12.89 5.16
C CYS A 141 1.81 -14.23 5.43
N GLY A 142 2.49 -15.36 5.19
CA GLY A 142 1.91 -16.69 5.19
C GLY A 142 1.88 -17.41 6.55
N ASP A 143 2.32 -16.78 7.64
CA ASP A 143 2.26 -17.38 8.97
C ASP A 143 0.81 -17.43 9.50
N ALA A 144 0.37 -18.60 9.98
CA ALA A 144 -0.95 -18.76 10.58
C ALA A 144 -1.09 -18.01 11.92
N ASN A 145 0.01 -17.75 12.64
CA ASN A 145 -0.01 -17.11 13.96
C ASN A 145 0.98 -15.94 14.05
N PRO A 146 0.82 -14.88 13.23
CA PRO A 146 1.83 -13.83 13.07
C PRO A 146 1.86 -12.84 14.24
N LEU A 147 0.94 -12.93 15.21
CA LEU A 147 0.84 -11.96 16.30
C LEU A 147 2.13 -11.92 17.14
N ARG A 148 2.70 -10.72 17.31
CA ARG A 148 3.99 -10.44 17.96
C ARG A 148 5.22 -10.87 17.17
N ASP A 149 5.07 -11.33 15.94
CA ASP A 149 6.20 -11.57 15.06
C ASP A 149 6.98 -10.26 14.79
N VAL A 150 8.29 -10.38 14.59
CA VAL A 150 9.23 -9.27 14.46
C VAL A 150 10.21 -9.55 13.34
N PHE A 151 10.41 -8.57 12.47
CA PHE A 151 11.40 -8.64 11.39
C PHE A 151 12.35 -7.44 11.42
N THR A 152 13.54 -7.65 10.88
CA THR A 152 14.58 -6.62 10.86
C THR A 152 14.29 -5.57 9.80
N VAL A 153 14.51 -4.30 10.15
CA VAL A 153 14.43 -3.18 9.22
C VAL A 153 15.81 -2.52 9.13
N GLN A 154 16.44 -2.66 7.97
CA GLN A 154 17.76 -2.13 7.69
C GLN A 154 17.66 -0.67 7.25
N ARG A 155 18.51 0.18 7.82
CA ARG A 155 18.61 1.58 7.40
C ARG A 155 19.37 1.66 6.08
N PRO A 156 18.88 2.46 5.10
CA PRO A 156 19.63 2.76 3.90
C PRO A 156 21.02 3.30 4.21
N ALA A 157 22.01 2.86 3.42
CA ALA A 157 23.37 3.38 3.54
C ALA A 157 23.38 4.89 3.21
N GLY A 158 23.98 5.69 4.10
CA GLY A 158 24.11 7.15 3.91
C GLY A 158 23.02 8.01 4.55
N VAL A 159 21.95 7.42 5.12
CA VAL A 159 20.93 8.18 5.87
C VAL A 159 21.40 8.37 7.31
N THR A 160 21.89 9.57 7.63
CA THR A 160 22.33 9.94 8.98
C THR A 160 21.20 10.69 9.68
N MET A 161 20.66 10.15 10.76
CA MET A 161 19.72 10.89 11.60
C MET A 161 20.47 12.04 12.26
N ALA A 162 19.92 13.25 12.20
CA ALA A 162 20.30 14.30 13.14
C ALA A 162 19.93 13.79 14.55
N THR A 163 20.90 13.32 15.31
CA THR A 163 20.72 13.08 16.74
C THR A 163 20.54 14.44 17.40
N SER A 164 19.29 14.83 17.69
CA SER A 164 19.07 15.75 18.80
C SER A 164 19.53 15.02 20.05
N PRO A 165 20.47 15.58 20.84
CA PRO A 165 20.92 14.91 22.04
C PRO A 165 19.76 14.83 23.04
N ASP A 166 19.51 13.62 23.56
CA ASP A 166 18.69 13.37 24.74
C ASP A 166 19.22 14.25 25.89
N LEU A 167 18.46 15.26 26.27
CA LEU A 167 18.66 16.01 27.51
C LEU A 167 17.99 15.25 28.65
N ASP A 168 18.58 14.11 29.03
CA ASP A 168 18.30 13.49 30.32
C ASP A 168 19.58 13.42 31.15
N SER A 169 19.82 14.48 31.92
CA SER A 169 20.24 14.32 33.31
C SER A 169 20.19 15.64 34.09
N LYS A 170 19.39 15.60 35.15
CA LYS A 170 19.62 16.25 36.45
C LYS A 170 19.17 17.71 36.59
N ARG A 171 17.93 17.89 37.09
CA ARG A 171 17.64 18.89 38.13
C ARG A 171 16.46 18.43 39.00
N LYS A 172 16.77 18.24 40.28
CA LYS A 172 15.80 18.12 41.37
C LYS A 172 15.06 19.45 41.53
N SER A 173 13.75 19.34 41.78
CA SER A 173 12.90 20.21 42.59
C SER A 173 13.19 21.72 42.61
N LEU A 174 12.25 22.51 42.10
CA LEU A 174 11.49 23.51 42.85
C LEU A 174 10.39 24.05 41.95
N ASP A 175 9.19 24.15 42.51
CA ASP A 175 8.04 24.84 41.93
C ASP A 175 8.41 26.29 41.61
N GLU A 176 7.94 26.79 40.46
CA GLU A 176 7.25 28.09 40.31
C GLU A 176 7.03 28.39 38.82
N GLU A 177 5.90 29.04 38.59
CA GLU A 177 5.25 29.41 37.34
C GLU A 177 6.13 30.35 36.50
N GLU A 178 6.12 30.20 35.17
CA GLU A 178 6.18 31.34 34.25
C GLU A 178 5.80 30.89 32.81
N GLU A 179 4.89 31.66 32.23
CA GLU A 179 4.23 31.50 30.94
C GLU A 179 5.16 31.91 29.78
N GLU A 180 5.19 31.14 28.69
CA GLU A 180 5.66 31.64 27.39
C GLU A 180 4.52 31.65 26.36
N GLU A 181 4.18 32.87 25.92
CA GLU A 181 3.08 33.22 25.03
C GLU A 181 3.57 33.34 23.58
N CYS A 182 2.92 32.66 22.64
CA CYS A 182 2.94 32.96 21.20
C CYS A 182 1.56 33.47 20.79
N PRO A 183 1.45 34.45 19.86
CA PRO A 183 0.36 35.42 19.85
C PRO A 183 -0.91 34.82 19.26
N ASN A 184 -1.85 34.42 20.12
CA ASN A 184 -3.13 33.91 19.67
C ASN A 184 -4.19 35.02 19.76
N GLY A 185 -5.00 35.16 18.71
CA GLY A 185 -6.09 36.12 18.66
C GLY A 185 -7.01 35.97 19.88
N LYS A 186 -7.39 37.10 20.47
CA LYS A 186 -8.17 37.15 21.72
C LYS A 186 -9.52 36.44 21.53
N VAL A 187 -9.63 35.22 22.04
CA VAL A 187 -10.89 34.45 22.11
C VAL A 187 -11.43 34.60 23.53
N THR A 188 -12.68 35.04 23.66
CA THR A 188 -13.37 35.10 24.96
C THR A 188 -14.31 33.90 25.07
N LEU A 189 -14.13 33.09 26.13
CA LEU A 189 -14.95 31.92 26.41
C LEU A 189 -15.87 32.23 27.59
N ILE A 190 -17.18 32.11 27.40
CA ILE A 190 -18.18 32.36 28.44
C ILE A 190 -18.95 31.06 28.66
N TYR A 191 -18.94 30.54 29.88
CA TYR A 191 -19.71 29.36 30.27
C TYR A 191 -20.83 29.74 31.24
N SER A 192 -22.03 29.23 30.97
CA SER A 192 -23.17 29.26 31.87
C SER A 192 -23.82 27.88 31.93
N GLU A 193 -24.15 27.42 33.14
CA GLU A 193 -24.71 26.08 33.39
C GLU A 193 -26.10 25.88 32.75
N GLU A 194 -26.86 26.96 32.53
CA GLU A 194 -28.18 26.90 31.90
C GLU A 194 -28.13 27.16 30.38
N ALA A 195 -27.11 27.85 29.87
CA ALA A 195 -27.01 28.28 28.46
C ALA A 195 -25.87 27.63 27.67
N GLY A 196 -25.03 26.81 28.31
CA GLY A 196 -23.87 26.15 27.70
C GLY A 196 -22.66 27.07 27.50
N THR A 197 -21.66 26.57 26.75
CA THR A 197 -20.41 27.29 26.46
C THR A 197 -20.55 28.11 25.18
N GLN A 198 -20.23 29.40 25.25
CA GLN A 198 -20.09 30.30 24.11
C GLN A 198 -18.63 30.67 23.89
N ILE A 199 -18.19 30.65 22.63
CA ILE A 199 -16.82 30.98 22.22
C ILE A 199 -16.92 32.16 21.26
N ILE A 200 -16.37 33.32 21.65
CA ILE A 200 -16.41 34.55 20.86
C ILE A 200 -15.00 34.88 20.39
N GLN A 201 -14.78 34.86 19.08
CA GLN A 201 -13.51 35.21 18.46
C GLN A 201 -13.54 36.68 18.02
N HIS A 202 -12.67 37.52 18.57
CA HIS A 202 -12.70 38.98 18.34
C HIS A 202 -11.98 39.46 17.06
N GLN A 203 -11.94 38.64 16.01
CA GLN A 203 -11.48 39.08 14.69
C GLN A 203 -12.47 38.67 13.62
N ASP A 204 -13.43 39.56 13.37
CA ASP A 204 -14.14 39.67 12.10
C ASP A 204 -14.74 41.08 12.01
N SER A 205 -13.97 41.99 11.40
CA SER A 205 -14.49 43.25 10.88
C SER A 205 -13.71 43.67 9.65
N LEU A 206 -13.91 42.93 8.56
CA LEU A 206 -13.78 43.42 7.18
C LEU A 206 -14.87 42.76 6.33
N THR A 207 -16.10 43.24 6.49
CA THR A 207 -17.11 43.16 5.43
C THR A 207 -16.96 44.37 4.51
N ASP A 208 -17.31 44.16 3.24
CA ASP A 208 -17.38 45.08 2.08
C ASP A 208 -16.29 44.72 1.04
N TYR A 209 -16.56 44.36 -0.21
CA TYR A 209 -17.73 44.57 -1.06
C TYR A 209 -17.58 43.68 -2.31
N CYS A 210 -18.64 42.98 -2.72
CA CYS A 210 -18.70 42.23 -3.98
C CYS A 210 -18.53 43.18 -5.19
N SER A 211 -17.63 42.88 -6.12
CA SER A 211 -17.66 43.47 -7.46
C SER A 211 -17.96 42.39 -8.49
N MET A 212 -19.21 42.41 -8.94
CA MET A 212 -19.68 41.75 -10.15
C MET A 212 -19.01 42.39 -11.37
N SER A 213 -18.60 41.58 -12.33
CA SER A 213 -18.43 42.03 -13.71
C SER A 213 -18.75 40.86 -14.63
N SER A 214 -20.00 40.84 -15.09
CA SER A 214 -20.46 40.06 -16.23
C SER A 214 -20.29 40.93 -17.46
N ASP A 215 -19.59 40.44 -18.48
CA ASP A 215 -19.76 40.93 -19.84
C ASP A 215 -20.47 39.86 -20.66
N SER A 216 -21.55 40.32 -21.28
CA SER A 216 -22.48 39.56 -22.09
C SER A 216 -22.50 40.10 -23.52
N THR A 217 -22.82 39.21 -24.46
CA THR A 217 -23.40 39.40 -25.82
C THR A 217 -22.43 39.58 -27.01
N PRO A 218 -22.87 39.35 -28.28
CA PRO A 218 -24.02 38.56 -28.77
C PRO A 218 -23.68 37.56 -29.90
N SER A 219 -24.75 36.89 -30.34
CA SER A 219 -24.96 35.85 -31.34
C SER A 219 -24.84 36.28 -32.82
N VAL A 220 -25.20 35.30 -33.69
CA VAL A 220 -25.53 35.36 -35.14
C VAL A 220 -24.31 35.27 -36.06
N GLY A 221 -24.13 34.33 -37.00
CA GLY A 221 -24.97 33.31 -37.61
C GLY A 221 -24.61 33.27 -39.11
N PHE A 222 -24.48 32.09 -39.73
CA PHE A 222 -24.98 31.79 -41.09
C PHE A 222 -24.51 30.41 -41.57
N ASP A 223 -25.49 29.62 -42.00
CA ASP A 223 -25.38 28.45 -42.84
C ASP A 223 -24.64 28.73 -44.16
N ARG A 224 -23.86 27.76 -44.65
CA ARG A 224 -23.95 27.36 -46.07
C ARG A 224 -23.34 25.98 -46.37
N SER A 225 -24.25 25.07 -46.67
CA SER A 225 -24.17 23.92 -47.59
C SER A 225 -23.06 23.89 -48.65
N GLY A 226 -22.50 22.69 -48.89
CA GLY A 226 -22.17 22.21 -50.25
C GLY A 226 -21.06 21.16 -50.35
N PRO A 227 -21.15 20.15 -51.25
CA PRO A 227 -20.57 18.82 -51.07
C PRO A 227 -19.51 18.41 -52.11
N LEU A 228 -19.09 17.14 -52.04
CA LEU A 228 -18.44 16.29 -53.06
C LEU A 228 -16.90 16.34 -53.15
N SER A 229 -16.24 15.21 -52.86
CA SER A 229 -15.68 14.29 -53.87
C SER A 229 -14.62 13.37 -53.25
N GLU A 230 -14.94 12.08 -53.17
CA GLU A 230 -14.01 10.95 -53.28
C GLU A 230 -13.51 10.84 -54.76
N PRO A 231 -12.52 10.01 -55.20
CA PRO A 231 -12.46 8.60 -54.80
C PRO A 231 -11.13 7.80 -54.96
N LEU A 232 -11.25 6.51 -54.60
CA LEU A 232 -10.55 5.29 -55.10
C LEU A 232 -9.17 4.87 -54.56
N GLY A 233 -9.14 3.63 -54.04
CA GLY A 233 -8.07 2.67 -54.39
C GLY A 233 -7.83 1.50 -53.43
N LEU A 234 -8.64 0.42 -53.53
CA LEU A 234 -8.34 -1.04 -53.45
C LEU A 234 -7.39 -1.57 -52.32
N ASP A 235 -7.60 -2.71 -51.63
CA ASP A 235 -8.42 -3.90 -51.91
C ASP A 235 -8.46 -4.85 -50.67
N ARG A 236 -9.62 -5.55 -50.51
CA ARG A 236 -9.83 -6.96 -50.05
C ARG A 236 -9.51 -7.36 -48.59
N SER A 237 -10.52 -7.65 -47.74
CA SER A 237 -11.21 -8.97 -47.50
C SER A 237 -10.27 -10.07 -46.93
N SER A 238 -10.60 -10.94 -45.96
CA SER A 238 -11.83 -11.33 -45.25
C SER A 238 -11.48 -12.23 -44.05
N SER A 239 -12.31 -12.15 -43.01
CA SER A 239 -12.67 -13.13 -41.96
C SER A 239 -11.95 -14.49 -41.78
N CYS A 240 -11.57 -14.71 -40.52
CA CYS A 240 -11.90 -15.85 -39.63
C CYS A 240 -11.31 -17.27 -39.87
N ALA A 241 -10.67 -17.73 -38.78
CA ALA A 241 -10.88 -19.02 -38.10
C ALA A 241 -9.76 -20.06 -38.15
N LEU A 242 -9.15 -20.19 -36.96
CA LEU A 242 -8.89 -21.41 -36.18
C LEU A 242 -7.96 -22.48 -36.76
N SER A 243 -6.75 -22.51 -36.20
CA SER A 243 -5.83 -23.64 -36.24
C SER A 243 -6.20 -24.71 -35.20
N SER A 244 -6.13 -25.95 -35.67
CA SER A 244 -6.24 -27.20 -34.94
C SER A 244 -5.18 -27.36 -33.85
N LEU A 245 -5.57 -27.94 -32.72
CA LEU A 245 -4.68 -28.68 -31.82
C LEU A 245 -5.11 -30.15 -31.82
N ALA A 246 -4.19 -31.03 -32.17
CA ALA A 246 -4.29 -32.45 -31.97
C ALA A 246 -3.10 -32.94 -31.14
N SER A 247 -3.44 -33.86 -30.25
CA SER A 247 -2.57 -34.88 -29.64
C SER A 247 -1.91 -34.55 -28.31
N SER A 248 -2.60 -35.10 -27.31
CA SER A 248 -2.30 -35.36 -25.91
C SER A 248 -1.41 -36.59 -25.68
N SER A 249 -0.60 -36.52 -24.60
CA SER A 249 -0.44 -37.54 -23.52
C SER A 249 0.23 -38.90 -23.88
N SER A 250 0.88 -39.68 -23.00
CA SER A 250 0.64 -39.94 -21.57
C SER A 250 1.62 -40.98 -20.91
N LEU A 251 1.65 -40.98 -19.56
CA LEU A 251 1.84 -42.08 -18.56
C LEU A 251 3.25 -42.46 -18.00
N PRO A 252 3.37 -43.15 -16.84
CA PRO A 252 2.93 -42.75 -15.48
C PRO A 252 3.91 -43.18 -14.34
N PHE A 253 3.49 -42.98 -13.08
CA PHE A 253 4.12 -43.30 -11.79
C PHE A 253 4.63 -44.74 -11.57
N SER A 254 5.64 -44.89 -10.70
CA SER A 254 5.86 -46.06 -9.82
C SER A 254 6.76 -45.67 -8.64
N ASN A 255 6.35 -45.95 -7.40
CA ASN A 255 7.11 -46.86 -6.54
C ASN A 255 6.39 -47.18 -5.22
N GLU A 256 6.58 -48.44 -4.85
CA GLU A 256 5.97 -49.21 -3.78
C GLU A 256 6.62 -48.98 -2.41
N GLU A 257 5.87 -49.37 -1.39
CA GLU A 257 6.23 -49.45 0.03
C GLU A 257 7.24 -50.58 0.31
N GLU A 258 8.14 -50.41 1.29
CA GLU A 258 8.54 -51.50 2.17
C GLU A 258 8.95 -51.01 3.58
N GLU A 259 8.58 -51.80 4.57
CA GLU A 259 8.56 -51.59 6.01
C GLU A 259 9.81 -52.21 6.68
N ARG A 260 10.33 -51.61 7.80
CA ARG A 260 10.76 -52.26 9.08
C ARG A 260 12.00 -51.70 9.81
N PRO A 261 12.12 -51.93 11.16
CA PRO A 261 12.39 -50.87 12.13
C PRO A 261 13.66 -51.04 13.01
N GLN A 262 13.80 -50.08 13.92
CA GLN A 262 14.35 -50.13 15.30
C GLN A 262 15.73 -49.53 15.63
N ASP A 263 15.66 -48.76 16.72
CA ASP A 263 16.63 -48.44 17.78
C ASP A 263 17.59 -47.23 17.67
N HIS A 264 17.35 -46.27 18.58
CA HIS A 264 18.23 -45.18 19.07
C HIS A 264 19.41 -45.74 19.90
N PRO A 265 20.36 -44.94 20.45
CA PRO A 265 20.62 -43.49 20.33
C PRO A 265 22.09 -43.15 19.98
N ASP A 266 22.35 -41.89 19.61
CA ASP A 266 23.48 -41.06 20.09
C ASP A 266 23.76 -39.93 19.10
N ASP A 267 23.61 -38.69 19.59
CA ASP A 267 23.99 -37.44 18.92
C ASP A 267 25.52 -37.28 18.99
N PRO A 268 26.17 -36.73 17.95
CA PRO A 268 26.44 -35.29 18.06
C PRO A 268 26.34 -34.51 16.73
N ASP A 269 25.65 -33.38 16.80
CA ASP A 269 25.78 -32.13 16.04
C ASP A 269 26.48 -32.18 14.66
N PRO A 270 25.74 -31.99 13.54
CA PRO A 270 26.31 -31.48 12.32
C PRO A 270 26.08 -29.96 12.23
N VAL A 271 27.17 -29.24 12.07
CA VAL A 271 27.24 -27.84 11.65
C VAL A 271 26.41 -27.66 10.36
N VAL A 272 25.20 -27.12 10.48
CA VAL A 272 24.38 -26.74 9.33
C VAL A 272 24.91 -25.41 8.79
N ASN A 273 25.76 -25.51 7.78
CA ASN A 273 25.89 -24.47 6.77
C ASN A 273 24.51 -24.30 6.13
N SER A 274 23.80 -23.25 6.52
CA SER A 274 22.49 -22.89 5.98
C SER A 274 22.72 -22.13 4.67
N ASP A 275 22.86 -22.88 3.58
CA ASP A 275 22.52 -22.35 2.25
C ASP A 275 20.99 -22.14 2.23
N PRO A 276 20.47 -20.98 1.79
CA PRO A 276 19.04 -20.74 1.76
C PRO A 276 18.45 -21.43 0.52
N THR A 277 18.31 -22.74 0.58
CA THR A 277 17.46 -23.45 -0.38
C THR A 277 16.02 -23.12 -0.02
N THR A 278 15.46 -22.12 -0.68
CA THR A 278 14.04 -21.73 -0.64
C THR A 278 13.18 -22.92 -1.04
N THR A 279 12.78 -23.71 -0.06
CA THR A 279 11.71 -24.68 -0.23
C THR A 279 10.42 -23.88 -0.39
N PHE A 280 9.85 -23.91 -1.59
CA PHE A 280 8.55 -23.29 -1.88
C PHE A 280 7.46 -24.04 -1.11
N THR A 281 7.28 -23.71 0.16
CA THR A 281 6.06 -24.08 0.89
C THR A 281 4.94 -23.24 0.32
N THR A 282 3.98 -23.89 -0.35
CA THR A 282 2.83 -23.19 -0.92
C THR A 282 2.01 -22.61 0.23
N THR A 283 1.92 -21.27 0.29
CA THR A 283 1.09 -20.58 1.28
C THR A 283 -0.34 -21.11 1.19
N PRO A 284 -0.97 -21.52 2.31
CA PRO A 284 -2.37 -21.91 2.32
C PRO A 284 -3.25 -20.79 1.72
N PRO A 285 -4.22 -21.08 0.84
CA PRO A 285 -4.95 -20.03 0.12
C PRO A 285 -5.63 -18.98 1.00
N HIS A 286 -6.05 -19.36 2.21
CA HIS A 286 -6.67 -18.45 3.19
C HIS A 286 -5.65 -17.52 3.88
N LEU A 287 -4.35 -17.80 3.81
CA LEU A 287 -3.28 -16.92 4.34
C LEU A 287 -2.65 -16.04 3.25
N GLN A 288 -3.15 -16.11 2.02
CA GLN A 288 -2.72 -15.24 0.95
C GLN A 288 -3.10 -13.79 1.28
N ALA A 289 -2.13 -12.90 1.35
CA ALA A 289 -2.37 -11.46 1.48
C ALA A 289 -2.88 -10.91 0.14
N LEU A 290 -3.87 -10.03 0.21
CA LEU A 290 -4.54 -9.48 -0.97
C LEU A 290 -4.03 -8.09 -1.36
N THR A 291 -3.75 -7.27 -0.34
CA THR A 291 -3.37 -5.88 -0.51
C THR A 291 -2.59 -5.38 0.70
N VAL A 292 -2.04 -4.18 0.59
CA VAL A 292 -1.35 -3.46 1.66
C VAL A 292 -1.98 -2.08 1.76
N LEU A 293 -2.45 -1.71 2.95
CA LEU A 293 -3.08 -0.43 3.21
C LEU A 293 -2.25 0.32 4.25
N ALA A 294 -1.80 1.54 3.93
CA ALA A 294 -1.19 2.42 4.92
C ALA A 294 -2.30 3.11 5.74
N VAL A 295 -2.35 2.84 7.04
CA VAL A 295 -3.43 3.26 7.93
C VAL A 295 -2.84 3.83 9.22
N ASN A 296 -2.99 5.15 9.42
CA ASN A 296 -2.63 5.84 10.67
C ASN A 296 -1.26 5.44 11.26
N GLY A 297 -0.23 5.36 10.41
CA GLY A 297 1.15 5.01 10.82
C GLY A 297 1.44 3.52 10.92
N THR A 298 0.49 2.66 10.53
CA THR A 298 0.64 1.20 10.43
C THR A 298 0.38 0.72 9.01
N LEU A 299 0.73 -0.53 8.72
CA LEU A 299 0.29 -1.25 7.53
C LEU A 299 -0.75 -2.28 7.92
N TRP A 300 -1.86 -2.28 7.21
CA TRP A 300 -2.89 -3.30 7.32
C TRP A 300 -2.76 -4.23 6.12
N ILE A 301 -2.69 -5.53 6.39
CA ILE A 301 -2.48 -6.59 5.40
C ILE A 301 -3.65 -7.57 5.52
N PRO A 302 -4.74 -7.33 4.77
CA PRO A 302 -5.88 -8.23 4.72
C PRO A 302 -5.54 -9.51 3.96
N ARG A 303 -5.94 -10.67 4.50
CA ARG A 303 -5.72 -11.98 3.91
C ARG A 303 -7.02 -12.63 3.47
N SER A 304 -6.96 -13.51 2.47
CA SER A 304 -8.13 -14.18 1.86
C SER A 304 -9.03 -14.90 2.87
N GLY A 305 -8.47 -15.36 3.99
CA GLY A 305 -9.19 -16.01 5.10
C GLY A 305 -10.01 -15.05 5.96
N GLY A 306 -9.85 -13.74 5.76
CA GLY A 306 -10.65 -12.70 6.38
C GLY A 306 -10.01 -11.98 7.55
N ASP A 307 -8.86 -12.42 8.01
CA ASP A 307 -8.12 -11.72 9.04
C ASP A 307 -7.22 -10.62 8.44
N VAL A 308 -6.88 -9.63 9.26
CA VAL A 308 -6.07 -8.48 8.87
C VAL A 308 -4.90 -8.37 9.83
N MET A 309 -3.68 -8.55 9.32
CA MET A 309 -2.47 -8.30 10.10
C MET A 309 -2.22 -6.79 10.15
N VAL A 310 -1.85 -6.29 11.33
CA VAL A 310 -1.44 -4.88 11.51
C VAL A 310 0.03 -4.85 11.87
N ILE A 311 0.83 -4.24 10.99
CA ILE A 311 2.28 -4.12 11.15
C ILE A 311 2.63 -2.67 11.49
N GLU A 312 3.46 -2.51 12.50
CA GLU A 312 4.10 -1.24 12.85
C GLU A 312 5.61 -1.36 12.64
N VAL A 313 6.21 -0.34 12.03
CA VAL A 313 7.66 -0.16 12.05
C VAL A 313 7.99 0.73 13.24
N GLN A 314 8.73 0.17 14.20
CA GLN A 314 9.06 0.82 15.48
C GLN A 314 10.56 0.90 15.69
N ARG A 315 10.99 1.86 16.53
CA ARG A 315 12.39 2.00 16.96
C ARG A 315 12.58 1.26 18.28
N GLN A 316 13.40 0.21 18.28
CA GLN A 316 13.75 -0.56 19.47
C GLN A 316 15.27 -0.53 19.67
N THR A 317 15.72 -0.04 20.83
CA THR A 317 17.15 -0.05 21.23
C THR A 317 18.10 0.49 20.14
N GLY A 318 17.70 1.57 19.44
CA GLY A 318 18.50 2.19 18.38
C GLY A 318 18.38 1.57 16.99
N GLN A 319 17.76 0.39 16.85
CA GLN A 319 17.49 -0.29 15.58
C GLN A 319 16.02 -0.15 15.18
N LEU A 320 15.70 -0.13 13.88
CA LEU A 320 14.32 -0.25 13.43
C LEU A 320 13.93 -1.73 13.31
N ARG A 321 12.69 -2.03 13.69
CA ARG A 321 12.09 -3.35 13.55
C ARG A 321 10.65 -3.20 13.12
N GLY A 322 10.21 -4.06 12.21
CA GLY A 322 8.80 -4.25 11.95
C GLY A 322 8.24 -5.25 12.95
N ARG A 323 7.01 -5.03 13.41
CA ARG A 323 6.32 -5.90 14.36
C ARG A 323 4.85 -6.03 13.97
N VAL A 324 4.35 -7.25 14.03
CA VAL A 324 2.90 -7.49 13.94
C VAL A 324 2.29 -7.20 15.32
N ILE A 325 1.60 -6.07 15.43
CA ILE A 325 1.06 -5.57 16.70
C ILE A 325 -0.37 -6.05 16.95
N ALA A 326 -1.11 -6.39 15.90
CA ALA A 326 -2.45 -6.95 16.00
C ALA A 326 -2.76 -7.90 14.82
N VAL A 327 -3.71 -8.79 15.05
CA VAL A 327 -4.37 -9.60 14.01
C VAL A 327 -5.87 -9.46 14.25
N LEU A 328 -6.55 -8.78 13.32
CA LEU A 328 -7.96 -8.45 13.45
C LEU A 328 -8.80 -9.49 12.72
N CYS A 329 -9.79 -10.06 13.40
CA CYS A 329 -10.70 -11.04 12.81
C CYS A 329 -12.15 -10.56 12.95
N PRO A 330 -12.95 -10.53 11.87
CA PRO A 330 -14.36 -10.18 11.98
C PRO A 330 -15.10 -11.23 12.83
N PRO A 331 -16.10 -10.84 13.62
CA PRO A 331 -16.87 -11.80 14.40
C PRO A 331 -17.65 -12.74 13.47
N GLY A 332 -17.38 -14.05 13.56
CA GLY A 332 -18.03 -15.05 12.71
C GLY A 332 -17.41 -15.19 11.32
N THR A 333 -16.08 -15.03 11.18
CA THR A 333 -15.31 -15.10 9.92
C THR A 333 -15.74 -16.23 8.98
N SER A 334 -16.01 -17.44 9.52
CA SER A 334 -16.42 -18.60 8.73
C SER A 334 -17.73 -18.42 7.95
N SER A 335 -18.57 -17.46 8.32
CA SER A 335 -19.88 -17.21 7.69
C SER A 335 -19.85 -16.19 6.54
N TYR A 336 -18.79 -15.38 6.43
CA TYR A 336 -18.71 -14.34 5.40
C TYR A 336 -18.13 -14.82 4.08
N GLY A 337 -17.41 -15.95 4.08
CA GLY A 337 -16.74 -16.51 2.92
C GLY A 337 -15.31 -15.98 2.74
N THR A 338 -14.85 -15.87 1.50
CA THR A 338 -13.48 -15.46 1.17
C THR A 338 -13.40 -13.95 1.05
N LEU A 339 -12.38 -13.33 1.65
CA LEU A 339 -12.09 -11.93 1.41
C LEU A 339 -11.59 -11.76 -0.03
N GLU A 340 -12.25 -10.91 -0.82
CA GLU A 340 -11.85 -10.64 -2.21
C GLU A 340 -11.22 -9.26 -2.36
N GLU A 341 -11.63 -8.29 -1.55
CA GLU A 341 -11.18 -6.91 -1.69
C GLU A 341 -11.11 -6.19 -0.34
N ALA A 342 -10.17 -5.26 -0.21
CA ALA A 342 -10.09 -4.38 0.94
C ALA A 342 -9.53 -3.02 0.54
N ALA A 343 -10.09 -1.95 1.11
CA ALA A 343 -9.71 -0.59 0.78
C ALA A 343 -9.83 0.35 1.99
N LEU A 344 -8.94 1.34 2.03
CA LEU A 344 -9.08 2.51 2.90
C LEU A 344 -9.99 3.52 2.18
N VAL A 345 -11.27 3.58 2.57
CA VAL A 345 -12.29 4.40 1.89
C VAL A 345 -12.42 5.81 2.47
N ALA A 346 -11.90 6.01 3.67
CA ALA A 346 -11.77 7.30 4.33
C ALA A 346 -10.56 7.28 5.25
N LYS A 347 -10.15 8.44 5.78
CA LYS A 347 -8.94 8.61 6.61
C LYS A 347 -8.78 7.54 7.72
N ASP A 348 -9.88 7.08 8.31
CA ASP A 348 -9.91 6.14 9.42
C ASP A 348 -10.89 4.98 9.18
N THR A 349 -11.25 4.68 7.93
CA THR A 349 -12.26 3.64 7.62
C THR A 349 -11.71 2.66 6.61
N VAL A 350 -11.50 1.42 7.07
CA VAL A 350 -11.08 0.29 6.22
C VAL A 350 -12.28 -0.60 5.98
N VAL A 351 -12.58 -0.90 4.71
CA VAL A 351 -13.67 -1.78 4.32
C VAL A 351 -13.08 -3.06 3.75
N CYS A 352 -13.57 -4.20 4.21
CA CYS A 352 -13.23 -5.53 3.72
C CYS A 352 -14.48 -6.14 3.07
N GLY A 353 -14.38 -6.46 1.78
CA GLY A 353 -15.44 -7.07 0.96
C GLY A 353 -15.25 -8.57 0.83
N PHE A 354 -16.18 -9.32 1.43
CA PHE A 354 -16.19 -10.78 1.41
C PHE A 354 -17.19 -11.30 0.38
N ARG A 355 -16.83 -12.40 -0.26
CA ARG A 355 -17.69 -13.18 -1.14
C ARG A 355 -18.12 -14.47 -0.45
N ASN A 356 -19.43 -14.58 -0.19
CA ASN A 356 -19.98 -15.82 0.35
C ASN A 356 -20.22 -16.88 -0.74
N GLU A 357 -20.65 -18.07 -0.34
CA GLU A 357 -20.92 -19.20 -1.24
C GLU A 357 -21.96 -18.88 -2.34
N ASN A 358 -22.92 -18.01 -2.03
CA ASN A 358 -23.97 -17.55 -2.96
C ASN A 358 -23.49 -16.40 -3.86
N ARG A 359 -22.20 -16.07 -3.83
CA ARG A 359 -21.57 -14.91 -4.47
C ARG A 359 -22.10 -13.54 -4.04
N ALA A 360 -22.84 -13.46 -2.94
CA ALA A 360 -23.27 -12.20 -2.37
C ALA A 360 -22.10 -11.52 -1.63
N TRP A 361 -22.10 -10.20 -1.63
CA TRP A 361 -21.13 -9.39 -0.91
C TRP A 361 -21.52 -9.23 0.56
N CYS A 362 -20.58 -9.49 1.46
CA CYS A 362 -20.65 -9.12 2.87
C CYS A 362 -19.56 -8.09 3.15
N LEU A 363 -19.90 -7.00 3.84
CA LEU A 363 -18.93 -5.94 4.15
C LEU A 363 -18.59 -5.96 5.64
N CYS A 364 -17.30 -5.95 5.96
CA CYS A 364 -16.82 -5.65 7.29
C CYS A 364 -16.16 -4.27 7.27
N VAL A 365 -16.50 -3.42 8.24
CA VAL A 365 -15.98 -2.06 8.33
C VAL A 365 -15.22 -1.92 9.63
N TRP A 366 -13.95 -1.53 9.51
CA TRP A 366 -13.04 -1.31 10.61
C TRP A 366 -12.75 0.17 10.76
N ARG A 367 -12.63 0.62 12.02
CA ARG A 367 -11.93 1.87 12.31
C ARG A 367 -10.43 1.61 12.12
N GLY A 368 -9.79 2.41 11.29
CA GLY A 368 -8.37 2.34 10.97
C GLY A 368 -7.51 2.79 12.13
N TRP A 369 -7.41 1.99 13.19
CA TRP A 369 -6.59 2.29 14.36
C TRP A 369 -5.10 2.24 14.04
N GLY A 370 -4.36 3.18 14.63
CA GLY A 370 -2.90 3.20 14.63
C GLY A 370 -2.33 2.60 15.93
N PRO A 371 -1.03 2.80 16.19
CA PRO A 371 -0.36 2.20 17.34
C PRO A 371 -0.93 2.70 18.66
N ARG A 372 -1.26 4.00 18.74
CA ARG A 372 -1.80 4.62 19.97
C ARG A 372 -3.14 4.04 20.38
N GLU A 373 -4.07 3.89 19.43
CA GLU A 373 -5.39 3.35 19.73
C GLU A 373 -5.31 1.87 20.13
N LEU A 374 -4.44 1.09 19.46
CA LEU A 374 -4.20 -0.31 19.80
C LEU A 374 -3.55 -0.47 21.18
N ASP A 375 -2.59 0.38 21.52
CA ASP A 375 -1.96 0.39 22.85
C ASP A 375 -2.98 0.67 23.95
N VAL A 376 -3.83 1.69 23.77
CA VAL A 376 -4.91 2.00 24.73
C VAL A 376 -5.86 0.83 24.88
N PHE A 377 -6.23 0.17 23.77
CA PHE A 377 -7.09 -1.02 23.81
C PHE A 377 -6.45 -2.16 24.61
N TYR A 378 -5.19 -2.52 24.33
CA TYR A 378 -4.52 -3.61 25.02
C TYR A 378 -4.32 -3.32 26.51
N GLN A 379 -3.90 -2.10 26.87
CA GLN A 379 -3.76 -1.70 28.28
C GLN A 379 -5.10 -1.80 29.02
N SER A 380 -6.17 -1.29 28.41
CA SER A 380 -7.52 -1.33 28.99
C SER A 380 -8.03 -2.76 29.15
N TYR A 381 -7.76 -3.62 28.16
CA TYR A 381 -8.14 -5.04 28.20
C TYR A 381 -7.41 -5.80 29.32
N GLU A 382 -6.11 -5.57 29.48
CA GLU A 382 -5.31 -6.15 30.57
C GLU A 382 -5.78 -5.67 31.95
N GLU A 383 -6.08 -4.38 32.09
CA GLU A 383 -6.62 -3.81 33.32
C GLU A 383 -7.98 -4.41 33.69
N LEU A 384 -8.89 -4.52 32.71
CA LEU A 384 -10.19 -5.15 32.91
C LEU A 384 -10.05 -6.61 33.37
N GLY A 385 -9.17 -7.39 32.73
CA GLY A 385 -8.89 -8.77 33.15
C GLY A 385 -8.34 -8.86 34.57
N ARG A 386 -7.49 -7.91 34.98
CA ARG A 386 -7.01 -7.80 36.37
C ARG A 386 -8.13 -7.50 37.36
N LEU A 387 -9.06 -6.63 37.00
CA LEU A 387 -10.21 -6.29 37.84
C LEU A 387 -11.16 -7.49 38.00
N GLU A 388 -11.48 -8.18 36.91
CA GLU A 388 -12.34 -9.37 36.95
C GLU A 388 -11.75 -10.50 37.80
N THR A 389 -10.46 -10.78 37.66
CA THR A 389 -9.78 -11.80 38.45
C THR A 389 -9.69 -11.41 39.93
N SER A 390 -9.50 -10.13 40.26
CA SER A 390 -9.54 -9.63 41.63
C SER A 390 -10.93 -9.78 42.26
N MET A 391 -11.99 -9.46 41.51
CA MET A 391 -13.38 -9.60 41.95
C MET A 391 -13.77 -11.07 42.18
N ARG A 392 -13.30 -11.99 41.33
CA ARG A 392 -13.49 -13.44 41.52
C ARG A 392 -12.75 -13.97 42.75
N LYS A 393 -11.60 -13.40 43.13
CA LYS A 393 -10.85 -13.78 44.36
C LYS A 393 -11.47 -13.22 45.65
N ARG A 394 -12.33 -12.19 45.57
CA ARG A 394 -13.03 -11.59 46.72
C ARG A 394 -14.41 -12.20 47.00
N ARG A 395 -14.94 -13.00 46.08
CA ARG A 395 -16.12 -13.85 46.29
C ARG A 395 -15.67 -15.22 46.79
#